data_AF-A0A7Y4QUA0-F1
#
_entry.id   AF-A0A7Y4QUA0-F1
#
_cell.length_a   1.000
_cell.length_b   1.000
_cell.length_c   1.000
_cell.angle_alpha   90.00
_cell.angle_beta   90.00
_cell.angle_gamma   90.00
#
_symmetry.space_group_name_H-M   'P 1'
#
loop_
_entity.id
_entity.type
_entity.pdbx_description
1 polymer ?
#
loop_
_entity_poly.entity_id
_entity_poly.type
_entity_poly.pdbx_seq_one_letter_code
_entity_poly.pdbx_strand_id
1 'polypeptide(L)' 'DVTAKLLHENCPCAGCKGEEVLLYKYTPQNKAPLTEDSFMLEKAEIVGNYAIQLKWKDGHDTGLYNWRFLRELAQIKS' A
#
# COMPACT_ATOMS: atom_id res chain seq x y z
N ASP A 1 -1.26 11.92 12.73
CA ASP A 1 -0.58 12.12 11.43
C ASP A 1 -0.51 10.81 10.66
N VAL A 2 -0.66 10.85 9.34
CA VAL A 2 -0.48 9.66 8.48
C VAL A 2 1.01 9.54 8.18
N THR A 3 1.66 8.48 8.67
CA THR A 3 3.11 8.26 8.47
C THR A 3 3.37 7.39 7.25
N ALA A 4 4.58 7.49 6.68
CA ALA A 4 5.02 6.62 5.58
C ALA A 4 4.97 5.14 5.98
N LYS A 5 5.34 4.83 7.22
CA LYS A 5 5.23 3.49 7.81
C LYS A 5 3.80 2.96 7.75
N LEU A 6 2.83 3.75 8.23
CA LEU A 6 1.42 3.36 8.23
C LEU A 6 0.91 3.07 6.82
N LEU A 7 1.32 3.86 5.83
CA LEU A 7 0.92 3.68 4.42
C LEU A 7 1.53 2.41 3.81
N HIS A 8 2.82 2.15 4.03
CA HIS A 8 3.49 0.97 3.49
C HIS A 8 2.96 -0.33 4.12
N GLU A 9 2.82 -0.37 5.45
CA GLU A 9 2.28 -1.53 6.17
C GLU A 9 0.84 -1.86 5.75
N ASN A 10 0.08 -0.85 5.31
CA ASN A 10 -1.29 -1.00 4.82
C ASN A 10 -1.42 -0.95 3.29
N CYS A 11 -0.33 -1.19 2.55
CA CYS A 11 -0.35 -1.18 1.09
C CYS A 11 -1.48 -2.07 0.53
N PRO A 12 -2.40 -1.53 -0.28
CA PRO A 12 -3.60 -2.24 -0.71
C PRO A 12 -3.37 -3.16 -1.93
N CYS A 13 -2.12 -3.35 -2.39
CA CYS A 13 -1.86 -4.20 -3.54
C CYS A 13 -2.03 -5.70 -3.20
N ALA A 14 -2.30 -6.51 -4.22
CA ALA A 14 -2.48 -7.95 -4.08
C ALA A 14 -1.23 -8.65 -3.51
N GLY A 15 -0.04 -8.13 -3.79
CA GLY A 15 1.22 -8.62 -3.22
C GLY A 15 1.34 -8.40 -1.70
N CYS A 16 0.61 -7.45 -1.13
CA CYS A 16 0.63 -7.16 0.30
C CYS A 16 -0.57 -7.75 1.05
N LYS A 17 -1.79 -7.48 0.59
CA LYS A 17 -3.03 -7.93 1.26
C LYS A 17 -3.57 -9.27 0.77
N GLY A 18 -3.07 -9.76 -0.37
CA GLY A 18 -3.72 -10.86 -1.08
C GLY A 18 -4.97 -10.41 -1.82
N GLU A 19 -5.58 -11.35 -2.50
CA GLU A 19 -6.78 -11.13 -3.30
C GLU A 19 -7.65 -12.38 -3.22
N GLU A 20 -8.97 -12.20 -3.23
CA GLU A 20 -9.92 -13.30 -3.36
C GLU A 20 -10.69 -13.11 -4.66
N VAL A 21 -10.60 -14.11 -5.55
CA VAL A 21 -11.26 -14.12 -6.85
C VAL A 21 -12.12 -15.38 -6.93
N LEU A 22 -13.43 -15.20 -6.93
CA LEU A 22 -14.43 -16.29 -6.95
C LEU A 22 -14.24 -17.26 -5.77
N LEU A 23 -13.72 -18.46 -6.04
CA LEU A 23 -13.45 -19.51 -5.04
C LEU A 23 -11.95 -19.64 -4.73
N TYR A 24 -11.12 -18.76 -5.28
CA TYR A 24 -9.67 -18.80 -5.11
C TYR A 24 -9.18 -17.67 -4.23
N LYS A 25 -8.46 -18.01 -3.16
CA LYS A 25 -7.82 -17.06 -2.27
C LYS A 25 -6.32 -17.04 -2.53
N TYR A 26 -5.83 -15.95 -3.11
CA TYR A 26 -4.42 -15.67 -3.19
C TYR A 26 -3.96 -15.00 -1.90
N THR A 27 -3.05 -15.66 -1.18
CA THR A 27 -2.32 -15.05 -0.06
C THR A 27 -0.86 -14.95 -0.46
N PRO A 28 -0.24 -13.76 -0.45
CA PRO A 28 1.16 -13.60 -0.82
C PRO A 28 2.03 -14.43 0.11
N GLN A 29 2.74 -15.39 -0.48
CA GLN A 29 3.75 -16.20 0.20
C GLN A 29 5.10 -15.50 0.01
N ASN A 30 5.88 -15.37 1.09
CA ASN A 30 7.20 -14.72 1.10
C ASN A 30 7.15 -13.21 0.82
N LYS A 31 6.63 -12.44 1.80
CA LYS A 31 6.87 -10.99 1.81
C LYS A 31 8.36 -10.73 1.97
N ALA A 32 8.92 -9.86 1.13
CA ALA A 32 10.29 -9.40 1.30
C ALA A 32 10.47 -8.82 2.72
N PRO A 33 11.64 -9.02 3.35
CA PRO A 33 11.91 -8.41 4.66
C PRO A 33 11.82 -6.88 4.54
N LEU A 34 11.22 -6.24 5.55
CA LEU A 34 11.14 -4.79 5.62
C LEU A 34 12.54 -4.21 5.83
N THR A 35 12.95 -3.28 4.97
CA THR A 35 14.20 -2.54 5.06
C THR A 35 13.93 -1.06 5.31
N GLU A 36 14.98 -0.25 5.46
CA GLU A 36 14.82 1.20 5.53
C GLU A 36 14.14 1.77 4.27
N ASP A 37 14.44 1.18 3.10
CA ASP A 37 13.85 1.57 1.81
C ASP A 37 12.35 1.30 1.73
N SER A 38 11.82 0.34 2.52
CA SER A 38 10.38 0.06 2.59
C SER A 38 9.58 1.27 3.06
N PHE A 39 10.18 2.17 3.85
CA PHE A 39 9.49 3.35 4.35
C PHE A 39 9.86 4.63 3.60
N MET A 40 10.66 4.52 2.54
CA MET A 40 11.06 5.64 1.69
C MET A 40 10.19 5.70 0.44
N LEU A 41 9.45 6.80 0.30
CA LEU A 41 8.71 7.10 -0.92
C LEU A 41 9.68 7.55 -2.02
N GLU A 42 9.60 6.90 -3.17
CA GLU A 42 10.25 7.32 -4.40
C GLU A 42 9.37 8.27 -5.20
N LYS A 43 8.06 7.98 -5.30
CA LYS A 43 7.12 8.77 -6.09
C LYS A 43 5.69 8.66 -5.57
N ALA A 44 4.92 9.73 -5.75
CA ALA A 44 3.48 9.75 -5.54
C ALA A 44 2.80 10.33 -6.78
N GLU A 45 1.81 9.64 -7.33
CA GLU A 45 1.12 10.03 -8.57
C GLU A 45 -0.39 9.93 -8.38
N ILE A 46 -1.14 10.95 -8.83
CA ILE A 46 -2.60 10.88 -8.84
C ILE A 46 -3.02 9.95 -10.00
N VAL A 47 -3.90 9.00 -9.70
CA VAL A 47 -4.48 8.08 -10.70
C VAL A 47 -5.94 8.45 -10.91
N GLY A 48 -6.22 9.01 -12.08
CA GLY A 48 -7.54 9.54 -12.43
C GLY A 48 -7.99 10.59 -11.41
N ASN A 49 -9.21 10.45 -10.90
CA ASN A 49 -9.77 11.34 -9.86
C ASN A 49 -10.08 10.62 -8.55
N TYR A 50 -9.58 9.39 -8.34
CA TYR A 50 -10.07 8.52 -7.26
C TYR A 50 -8.99 8.01 -6.31
N ALA A 51 -7.72 8.04 -6.68
CA ALA A 51 -6.63 7.47 -5.89
C ALA A 51 -5.28 8.14 -6.11
N ILE A 52 -4.35 7.86 -5.21
CA ILE A 52 -2.91 8.11 -5.38
C ILE A 52 -2.21 6.75 -5.47
N GLN A 53 -1.32 6.60 -6.44
CA GLN A 53 -0.33 5.53 -6.50
C GLN A 53 0.92 5.97 -5.74
N LEU A 54 1.41 5.13 -4.83
CA LEU A 54 2.67 5.35 -4.13
C LEU A 54 3.71 4.32 -4.60
N LYS A 55 4.89 4.82 -4.98
CA LYS A 55 6.07 4.01 -5.33
C LYS A 55 7.08 4.12 -4.21
N TRP A 56 7.53 2.97 -3.73
CA TRP A 56 8.46 2.82 -2.62
C TRP A 56 9.81 2.35 -3.13
N LYS A 57 10.88 2.74 -2.45
CA LYS A 57 12.25 2.36 -2.86
C LYS A 57 12.54 0.87 -2.74
N ASP A 58 11.75 0.14 -1.97
CA ASP A 58 11.84 -1.33 -1.87
C ASP A 58 11.20 -2.07 -3.06
N GLY A 59 10.71 -1.35 -4.06
CA GLY A 59 10.13 -1.89 -5.29
C GLY A 59 8.61 -2.03 -5.28
N HIS A 60 7.92 -1.70 -4.19
CA HIS A 60 6.45 -1.66 -4.22
C HIS A 60 5.95 -0.46 -5.03
N ASP A 61 5.25 -0.70 -6.13
CA ASP A 61 4.76 0.37 -7.02
C ASP A 61 3.30 0.19 -7.48
N THR A 62 2.63 -0.89 -7.08
CA THR A 62 1.25 -1.21 -7.51
C THR A 62 0.15 -0.83 -6.51
N GLY A 63 0.51 -0.22 -5.37
CA GLY A 63 -0.45 0.19 -4.34
C GLY A 63 -1.26 1.43 -4.75
N LEU A 64 -2.57 1.27 -4.93
CA LEU A 64 -3.51 2.37 -5.19
C LEU A 64 -4.32 2.74 -3.95
N TYR A 65 -4.03 3.92 -3.39
CA TYR A 65 -4.66 4.44 -2.19
C TYR A 65 -5.80 5.37 -2.57
N ASN A 66 -7.03 4.84 -2.58
CA ASN A 66 -8.20 5.69 -2.84
C ASN A 66 -8.46 6.67 -1.69
N TRP A 67 -9.16 7.77 -1.98
CA TRP A 67 -9.40 8.85 -1.00
C TRP A 67 -10.11 8.38 0.26
N ARG A 68 -11.04 7.42 0.13
CA ARG A 68 -11.75 6.86 1.27
C ARG A 68 -10.79 6.09 2.17
N PHE A 69 -9.97 5.22 1.59
CA PHE A 69 -9.00 4.42 2.32
C PHE A 69 -7.96 5.29 3.03
N LEU A 70 -7.45 6.36 2.38
CA LEU A 70 -6.56 7.32 3.04
C LEU A 70 -7.19 8.00 4.26
N ARG A 71 -8.48 8.35 4.19
CA ARG A 71 -9.22 8.89 5.34
C ARG A 71 -9.45 7.86 6.44
N GLU A 72 -9.63 6.60 6.09
CA GLU A 72 -9.71 5.50 7.06
C GLU A 72 -8.37 5.31 7.78
N LEU A 73 -7.26 5.29 7.03
CA LEU A 73 -5.91 5.23 7.60
C LEU A 73 -5.61 6.43 8.51
N ALA A 74 -6.06 7.64 8.15
CA ALA A 74 -5.88 8.83 8.98
C ALA A 74 -6.58 8.76 10.35
N GLN A 75 -7.55 7.86 10.52
CA GLN A 75 -8.23 7.63 11.79
C GLN A 75 -7.54 6.57 12.65
N ILE A 76 -6.61 5.80 12.09
CA ILE A 76 -5.78 4.87 12.84
C ILE A 76 -4.77 5.72 13.63
N LYS A 77 -4.85 5.68 14.96
CA LYS A 77 -3.84 6.29 15.81
C LYS A 77 -2.54 5.50 15.64
N SER A 78 -1.53 6.13 15.03
CA SER A 78 -0.15 5.62 15.00
C SER A 78 0.53 5.78 16.35
#